data_AF-A0A536GN43-F1
#
_entry.id   AF-A0A536GN43-F1
#
_cell.length_a   1.000
_cell.length_b   1.000
_cell.length_c   1.000
_cell.angle_alpha   90.00
_cell.angle_beta   90.00
_cell.angle_gamma   90.00
#
_symmetry.space_group_name_H-M   'P 1'
#
loop_
_entity.id
_entity.type
_entity.pdbx_description
1 polymer ?
#
loop_
_entity_poly.entity_id
_entity_poly.type
_entity_poly.pdbx_seq_one_letter_code
_entity_poly.pdbx_strand_id
1 'polypeptide(L)'
;MPARISRLYELAYNLWWSWHPEARALYRKLDPSLWEEVGHNPVRFLSEVQPHLLEQATNDTVYLEHYDDVLRDFDHYMHPGIDETWF
;
A
#
# COMPACT_ATOMS: atom_id res chain seq x y z
N MET A 1 4.92 1.47 -13.54
CA MET A 1 4.63 1.89 -12.14
C MET A 1 5.71 2.89 -11.70
N PRO A 2 5.35 4.00 -11.02
CA PRO A 2 6.32 5.00 -10.57
C PRO A 2 7.22 4.53 -9.43
N ALA A 3 8.49 4.97 -9.42
CA ALA A 3 9.47 4.56 -8.39
C ALA A 3 9.08 4.98 -6.96
N ARG A 4 8.45 6.15 -6.80
CA ARG A 4 8.10 6.73 -5.48
C ARG A 4 7.13 5.89 -4.67
N ILE A 5 6.23 5.18 -5.35
CA ILE A 5 5.19 4.32 -4.75
C ILE A 5 5.40 2.84 -5.08
N SER A 6 6.61 2.48 -5.54
CA SER A 6 6.91 1.14 -6.04
C SER A 6 6.68 0.02 -5.02
N ARG A 7 6.80 0.34 -3.73
CA ARG A 7 6.58 -0.61 -2.63
C ARG A 7 5.12 -0.97 -2.41
N LEU A 8 4.16 -0.40 -3.16
CA LEU A 8 2.79 -0.95 -3.17
C LEU A 8 2.78 -2.40 -3.65
N TYR A 9 3.68 -2.81 -4.55
CA TYR A 9 3.80 -4.24 -4.90
C TYR A 9 4.23 -5.09 -3.70
N GLU A 10 5.25 -4.64 -2.98
CA GLU A 10 5.72 -5.32 -1.78
C GLU A 10 4.59 -5.48 -0.74
N LEU A 11 3.86 -4.40 -0.50
CA LEU A 11 2.69 -4.41 0.37
C LEU A 11 1.60 -5.36 -0.16
N ALA A 12 1.31 -5.39 -1.47
CA ALA A 12 0.27 -6.24 -2.07
C ALA A 12 0.55 -7.73 -1.94
N TYR A 13 1.83 -8.13 -1.99
CA TYR A 13 2.24 -9.53 -1.86
C TYR A 13 2.37 -10.01 -0.42
N ASN A 14 2.19 -9.13 0.57
CA ASN A 14 2.31 -9.49 1.97
C ASN A 14 0.95 -9.53 2.69
N LEU A 15 0.62 -10.62 3.40
CA LEU A 15 -0.70 -10.77 4.05
C LEU A 15 -1.02 -9.67 5.09
N TRP A 16 -0.02 -8.93 5.57
CA TRP A 16 -0.19 -7.84 6.54
C TRP A 16 -1.23 -6.79 6.12
N TRP A 17 -1.36 -6.49 4.82
CA TRP A 17 -2.35 -5.52 4.34
C TRP A 17 -3.80 -5.93 4.68
N SER A 18 -4.08 -7.23 4.82
CA SER A 18 -5.45 -7.73 4.98
C SER A 18 -6.07 -7.40 6.34
N TRP A 19 -5.24 -7.29 7.39
CA TRP A 19 -5.66 -6.88 8.73
C TRP A 19 -5.32 -5.43 9.06
N HIS A 20 -4.63 -4.69 8.18
CA HIS A 20 -4.34 -3.28 8.36
C HIS A 20 -5.28 -2.39 7.53
N PRO A 21 -6.26 -1.68 8.14
CA PRO A 21 -7.24 -0.86 7.40
C PRO A 21 -6.58 0.25 6.57
N GLU A 22 -5.54 0.90 7.08
CA GLU A 22 -4.83 1.97 6.36
C GLU A 22 -4.11 1.45 5.11
N ALA A 23 -3.62 0.20 5.13
CA ALA A 23 -3.01 -0.42 3.96
C ALA A 23 -4.04 -0.63 2.84
N ARG A 24 -5.26 -1.08 3.19
CA ARG A 24 -6.38 -1.17 2.22
C ARG A 24 -6.80 0.20 1.71
N ALA A 25 -6.74 1.22 2.58
CA ALA A 25 -7.09 2.58 2.21
C ALA A 25 -6.15 3.16 1.14
N LEU A 26 -4.88 2.73 1.05
CA LEU A 26 -3.97 3.15 -0.02
C LEU A 26 -4.48 2.77 -1.41
N TYR A 27 -4.91 1.52 -1.59
CA TYR A 27 -5.45 1.05 -2.88
C TYR A 27 -6.80 1.69 -3.19
N ARG A 28 -7.68 1.77 -2.18
CA ARG A 28 -8.99 2.41 -2.33
C ARG A 28 -8.87 3.90 -2.69
N LYS A 29 -7.89 4.63 -2.14
CA LYS A 29 -7.68 6.06 -2.46
C LYS A 29 -7.24 6.29 -3.91
N LEU A 30 -6.51 5.33 -4.51
CA LEU A 30 -6.06 5.43 -5.90
C LEU A 30 -7.24 5.32 -6.88
N ASP A 31 -8.07 4.30 -6.70
CA ASP A 31 -9.26 4.10 -7.52
C ASP A 31 -10.31 3.33 -6.70
N PRO A 32 -11.29 4.03 -6.09
CA PRO A 32 -12.31 3.38 -5.28
C PRO A 32 -13.17 2.41 -6.07
N SER A 33 -13.44 2.72 -7.35
CA SER A 33 -14.30 1.90 -8.20
C SER A 33 -13.60 0.60 -8.59
N LEU A 34 -12.35 0.68 -9.05
CA LEU A 34 -11.56 -0.50 -9.37
C LEU A 34 -11.31 -1.36 -8.12
N TRP A 35 -11.09 -0.73 -6.96
CA TRP A 35 -10.88 -1.46 -5.71
C TRP A 35 -12.04 -2.39 -5.36
N GLU A 36 -13.28 -1.93 -5.53
CA GLU A 36 -14.48 -2.74 -5.35
C GLU A 36 -14.62 -3.80 -6.46
N GLU A 37 -14.35 -3.44 -7.73
CA GLU A 37 -14.45 -4.35 -8.88
C GLU A 37 -13.52 -5.56 -8.77
N VAL A 38 -12.29 -5.36 -8.30
CA VAL A 38 -11.32 -6.44 -8.11
C VAL A 38 -11.54 -7.23 -6.82
N GLY A 39 -12.58 -6.91 -6.04
CA GLY A 39 -12.92 -7.60 -4.80
C GLY A 39 -11.87 -7.41 -3.71
N HIS A 40 -11.30 -6.21 -3.60
CA HIS A 40 -10.28 -5.84 -2.62
C HIS A 40 -8.98 -6.66 -2.75
N ASN A 41 -8.66 -7.10 -3.96
CA ASN A 41 -7.42 -7.79 -4.28
C ASN A 41 -6.35 -6.79 -4.76
N PRO A 42 -5.32 -6.47 -3.94
CA PRO A 42 -4.30 -5.47 -4.31
C PRO A 42 -3.38 -5.90 -5.45
N VAL A 43 -3.14 -7.20 -5.64
CA VAL A 43 -2.33 -7.69 -6.75
C VAL A 43 -3.07 -7.47 -8.07
N ARG A 44 -4.36 -7.82 -8.12
CA ARG A 44 -5.20 -7.59 -9.29
C ARG A 44 -5.41 -6.09 -9.53
N PHE A 45 -5.63 -5.32 -8.48
CA PHE A 45 -5.71 -3.86 -8.54
C PHE A 45 -4.49 -3.25 -9.24
N LEU A 46 -3.27 -3.59 -8.81
CA LEU A 46 -2.04 -3.04 -9.38
C LEU A 46 -1.79 -3.48 -10.84
N SER A 47 -2.42 -4.56 -11.30
CA SER A 47 -2.37 -4.97 -12.70
C SER A 47 -3.35 -4.24 -13.62
N GLU A 48 -4.45 -3.72 -13.05
CA GLU A 48 -5.54 -3.10 -13.81
C GLU A 48 -5.61 -1.57 -13.63
N VAL A 49 -4.97 -1.02 -12.61
CA VAL A 49 -4.99 0.42 -12.30
C VAL A 49 -4.38 1.25 -13.43
N GLN A 50 -5.05 2.35 -13.76
CA GLN A 50 -4.61 3.25 -14.81
C GLN A 50 -3.28 3.94 -14.43
N PRO A 51 -2.26 3.95 -15.29
CA PRO A 51 -0.97 4.58 -14.99
C PRO A 51 -1.07 6.05 -14.58
N HIS A 52 -2.01 6.81 -15.15
CA HIS A 52 -2.22 8.22 -14.80
C HIS A 52 -2.61 8.42 -13.34
N LEU A 53 -3.42 7.53 -12.75
CA LEU A 53 -3.80 7.61 -11.33
C LEU A 53 -2.59 7.39 -10.42
N LEU A 54 -1.70 6.47 -10.80
CA LEU A 54 -0.43 6.25 -10.09
C LEU A 54 0.45 7.49 -10.16
N GLU A 55 0.53 8.15 -11.32
CA GLU A 55 1.29 9.40 -11.49
C GLU A 55 0.68 10.54 -10.67
N GLN A 56 -0.65 10.68 -10.66
CA GLN A 56 -1.33 11.68 -9.84
C GLN A 56 -1.04 11.46 -8.35
N ALA A 57 -1.09 10.21 -7.89
CA ALA A 57 -0.76 9.85 -6.52
C ALA A 57 0.69 10.19 -6.15
N THR A 58 1.63 10.11 -7.10
CA THR A 58 3.01 10.56 -6.85
C THR A 58 3.19 12.07 -6.76
N ASN A 59 2.19 12.86 -7.17
CA ASN A 59 2.19 14.32 -7.05
C ASN A 59 1.27 14.81 -5.91
N ASP A 60 0.53 13.91 -5.26
CA ASP A 60 -0.35 14.23 -4.15
C ASP A 60 0.38 14.03 -2.81
N THR A 61 0.73 15.15 -2.16
CA THR A 61 1.41 15.13 -0.86
C THR A 61 0.61 14.39 0.21
N VAL A 62 -0.72 14.53 0.24
CA VAL A 62 -1.57 13.89 1.26
C VAL A 62 -1.57 12.38 1.06
N TYR A 63 -1.56 11.92 -0.19
CA TYR A 63 -1.40 10.50 -0.50
C TYR A 63 -0.03 9.99 -0.07
N LEU A 64 1.04 10.73 -0.37
CA LEU A 64 2.41 10.34 -0.07
C LEU A 64 2.68 10.28 1.44
N GLU A 65 2.16 11.22 2.23
CA GLU A 65 2.26 11.19 3.69
C GLU A 65 1.60 9.93 4.25
N HIS A 66 0.37 9.64 3.83
CA HIS A 66 -0.35 8.44 4.24
C HIS A 66 0.36 7.15 3.79
N TYR A 67 0.93 7.15 2.58
CA TYR A 67 1.73 6.04 2.07
C TYR A 67 2.98 5.79 2.91
N ASP A 68 3.72 6.84 3.24
CA ASP A 68 4.94 6.76 4.05
C ASP A 68 4.64 6.27 5.47
N ASP A 69 3.51 6.71 6.06
CA ASP A 69 3.08 6.26 7.38
C ASP A 69 2.76 4.76 7.40
N VAL A 70 1.97 4.29 6.44
CA VAL A 70 1.66 2.85 6.32
C VAL A 70 2.91 2.02 6.06
N LEU A 71 3.84 2.50 5.24
CA LEU A 71 5.09 1.80 5.01
C LEU A 71 5.98 1.77 6.25
N ARG A 72 5.97 2.81 7.08
CA ARG A 72 6.70 2.81 8.35
C ARG A 72 6.17 1.74 9.28
N ASP A 73 4.85 1.61 9.38
CA ASP A 73 4.20 0.57 10.17
C ASP A 73 4.50 -0.84 9.62
N PHE A 74 4.49 -0.97 8.29
CA PHE A 74 4.87 -2.20 7.60
C PHE A 74 6.32 -2.60 7.88
N ASP A 75 7.26 -1.65 7.76
CA ASP A 75 8.68 -1.86 8.01
C ASP A 75 8.95 -2.25 9.47
N HIS A 76 8.27 -1.59 10.41
CA HIS A 76 8.34 -1.93 11.83
C HIS A 76 7.83 -3.36 12.09
N TYR A 77 6.75 -3.77 11.43
CA TYR A 77 6.22 -5.12 11.55
C TYR A 77 7.12 -6.20 10.92
N MET A 78 7.76 -5.90 9.79
CA MET A 78 8.66 -6.85 9.11
C MET A 78 10.03 -6.97 9.78
N HIS A 79 10.46 -5.90 10.45
CA HIS A 79 11.72 -5.82 11.16
C HIS A 79 11.49 -5.39 12.60
N PRO A 80 10.81 -6.21 13.42
CA PRO A 80 10.74 -5.95 14.85
C PRO A 80 12.17 -5.92 15.38
N GLY A 81 12.53 -4.84 16.08
CA GLY A 81 13.86 -4.67 16.64
C GLY A 81 14.26 -5.91 17.46
N ILE A 82 15.55 -6.25 17.44
CA ILE A 82 16.15 -7.43 18.08
C ILE A 82 15.81 -7.55 19.59
N ASP A 83 15.29 -6.49 20.21
CA ASP A 83 14.92 -6.41 21.62
C ASP A 83 13.49 -6.90 21.96
N GLU A 84 12.64 -7.22 20.98
CA GLU A 84 11.24 -7.69 21.20
C GLU A 84 11.04 -9.21 21.03
N THR A 85 12.12 -9.99 20.93
CA THR A 85 12.02 -11.46 21.06
C THR A 85 12.15 -11.86 22.52
N TRP A 86 11.04 -12.31 23.10
CA TRP A 86 10.92 -12.84 24.47
C TRP A 86 12.04 -13.85 24.81
N PHE A 87 12.72 -13.65 25.95
CA PHE A 87 13.50 -14.66 26.68
C PHE A 87 12.69 -15.23 27.85
#